data_AF-A0A662XKR1-F1
#
_entry.id   AF-A0A662XKR1-F1
#
_cell.length_a   1.000
_cell.length_b   1.000
_cell.length_c   1.000
_cell.angle_alpha   90.00
_cell.angle_beta   90.00
_cell.angle_gamma   90.00
#
_symmetry.space_group_name_H-M   'P 1'
#
loop_
_entity.id
_entity.type
_entity.pdbx_description
1 polymer ?
#
loop_
_entity_poly.entity_id
_entity_poly.type
_entity_poly.pdbx_seq_one_letter_code
_entity_poly.pdbx_strand_id
1 'polypeptide(L)'
;MLRSQVALTTTEATSTANLQVVRGQPTASKVIPQDVTKTNSKTPFASLPRLKMTLAAFWTVGCRFEGQQVGLSEAWFAIYPAIALLVLMYFSLLNLLAKAVRRRMSDVLFAPTVLALCLMHYYRLELAASGWLAGIDGRVPTLVFSDEVQKLQLADYFTTDIAWRMNGRVKLLFATKLAILGANLLPLMLARPFPIVSKGADLGLHGVEKALGLRARHVGGLGRSLTYIVAAIDTKERKLSSIRTAVMVISPVSDRSSESHHTATTMVTPVRASVGRTGDKPNGNDVVKDSVKLVPPSLVDRVAPREIALVNSYELIRLGYLIFGDQYLITFDEWDLLSSMAPFRGFCHFWNHRVLVWTLRDVKVEGDAEIAGGRALASTDPQMWRLDDVRLQKIRWWQVSACGIQC
;
A
#
# COMPACT_ATOMS: atom_id res chain seq x y z
N MET A 1 30.28 48.37 -3.05
CA MET A 1 31.37 48.70 -2.11
C MET A 1 31.65 47.49 -1.25
N LEU A 2 32.92 47.07 -1.22
CA LEU A 2 33.60 46.11 -0.34
C LEU A 2 33.08 44.66 -0.24
N ARG A 3 33.75 43.80 -1.02
CA ARG A 3 34.03 42.39 -0.71
C ARG A 3 34.82 42.30 0.60
N SER A 4 34.44 41.37 1.49
CA SER A 4 35.32 40.85 2.55
C SER A 4 35.49 39.35 2.31
N GLN A 5 36.71 38.98 1.92
CA GLN A 5 37.17 37.59 1.84
C GLN A 5 37.85 37.28 3.18
N VAL A 6 37.35 36.26 3.87
CA VAL A 6 38.05 35.67 5.01
C VAL A 6 38.75 34.41 4.52
N ALA A 7 40.08 34.48 4.49
CA ALA A 7 40.97 33.36 4.28
C ALA A 7 41.05 32.53 5.56
N LEU A 8 40.80 31.22 5.45
CA LEU A 8 41.07 30.24 6.49
C LEU A 8 42.07 29.24 5.93
N THR A 9 43.31 29.40 6.37
CA THR A 9 44.41 28.47 6.23
C THR A 9 44.23 27.32 7.21
N THR A 10 44.19 26.08 6.71
CA THR A 10 44.33 24.89 7.57
C THR A 10 45.38 23.97 6.97
N THR A 11 46.38 23.72 7.81
CA THR A 11 47.62 22.98 7.63
C THR A 11 47.41 21.48 7.41
N GLU A 12 48.15 20.95 6.44
CA GLU A 12 48.39 19.53 6.20
C GLU A 12 49.12 18.89 7.40
N ALA A 13 48.65 17.71 7.81
CA ALA A 13 49.40 16.79 8.67
C ALA A 13 49.26 15.38 8.11
N THR A 14 50.31 14.96 7.41
CA THR A 14 50.53 13.63 6.84
C THR A 14 50.80 12.65 7.97
N SER A 15 49.95 11.63 8.13
CA SER A 15 50.23 10.47 9.00
C SER A 15 49.98 9.19 8.22
N THR A 16 51.08 8.58 7.80
CA THR A 16 51.18 7.25 7.21
C THR A 16 51.09 6.20 8.31
N ALA A 17 50.00 5.42 8.33
CA ALA A 17 49.87 4.24 9.16
C ALA A 17 49.58 3.01 8.28
N ASN A 18 50.58 2.14 8.22
CA ASN A 18 50.51 0.78 7.67
C ASN A 18 49.42 -0.03 8.39
N LEU A 19 48.53 -0.67 7.62
CA LEU A 19 47.57 -1.62 8.17
C LEU A 19 47.67 -2.95 7.42
N GLN A 20 48.17 -3.95 8.16
CA GLN A 20 48.32 -5.34 7.76
C GLN A 20 46.95 -5.97 7.45
N VAL A 21 46.91 -6.66 6.32
CA VAL A 21 45.81 -7.51 5.88
C VAL A 21 45.81 -8.80 6.71
N VAL A 22 44.85 -8.94 7.62
CA VAL A 22 44.53 -10.23 8.26
C VAL A 22 43.17 -10.69 7.73
N ARG A 23 43.20 -11.76 6.92
CA ARG A 23 42.01 -12.48 6.43
C ARG A 23 41.34 -13.20 7.61
N GLY A 24 40.17 -12.70 8.03
CA GLY A 24 39.26 -13.38 8.93
C GLY A 24 37.98 -13.81 8.19
N GLN A 25 37.77 -15.11 8.12
CA GLN A 25 36.54 -15.78 7.66
C GLN A 25 35.37 -15.44 8.60
N PRO A 26 34.16 -15.09 8.12
CA PRO A 26 32.98 -15.08 8.97
C PRO A 26 32.10 -16.31 8.71
N THR A 27 32.10 -17.21 9.69
CA THR A 27 31.08 -18.22 9.91
C THR A 27 29.83 -17.60 10.57
N ALA A 28 28.68 -18.20 10.29
CA ALA A 28 27.39 -18.07 10.99
C ALA A 28 26.66 -16.71 10.90
N SER A 29 25.76 -16.62 9.91
CA SER A 29 24.68 -15.63 9.83
C SER A 29 23.74 -15.75 11.04
N LYS A 30 23.90 -14.84 11.98
CA LYS A 30 22.94 -14.57 13.05
C LYS A 30 21.70 -13.92 12.43
N VAL A 31 20.57 -14.61 12.47
CA VAL A 31 19.25 -14.09 12.06
C VAL A 31 18.89 -12.94 13.00
N ILE A 32 18.89 -11.72 12.47
CA ILE A 32 18.39 -10.53 13.16
C ILE A 32 16.91 -10.36 12.78
N PRO A 33 15.97 -10.32 13.73
CA PRO A 33 14.56 -10.07 13.43
C PRO A 33 14.38 -8.64 12.91
N GLN A 34 13.90 -8.52 11.67
CA GLN A 34 13.54 -7.26 11.02
C GLN A 34 12.13 -6.81 11.45
N ASP A 35 12.05 -5.70 12.18
CA ASP A 35 10.82 -4.98 12.54
C ASP A 35 10.78 -3.61 11.81
N VAL A 36 10.94 -3.62 10.48
CA VAL A 36 11.17 -2.40 9.67
C VAL A 36 9.90 -1.87 8.96
N THR A 37 8.77 -2.60 8.97
CA THR A 37 7.51 -2.14 8.34
C THR A 37 6.63 -1.24 9.24
N LYS A 38 7.15 -0.77 10.38
CA LYS A 38 6.44 0.04 11.39
C LYS A 38 6.59 1.56 11.24
N THR A 39 7.16 2.06 10.16
CA THR A 39 7.56 3.48 10.05
C THR A 39 6.40 4.42 9.68
N ASN A 40 5.40 3.96 8.92
CA ASN A 40 4.29 4.83 8.49
C ASN A 40 3.15 4.97 9.51
N SER A 41 3.19 4.28 10.66
CA SER A 41 2.20 4.44 11.75
C SER A 41 2.64 5.35 12.88
N LYS A 42 3.92 5.76 12.92
CA LYS A 42 4.48 6.59 14.01
C LYS A 42 4.49 8.09 13.72
N THR A 43 4.24 8.48 12.47
CA THR A 43 4.18 9.88 12.01
C THR A 43 3.28 10.78 12.86
N PRO A 44 2.03 10.40 13.21
CA PRO A 44 1.17 11.27 14.04
C PRO A 44 1.67 11.42 15.49
N PHE A 45 2.45 10.45 16.00
CA PHE A 45 3.00 10.52 17.36
C PHE A 45 4.23 11.40 17.43
N ALA A 46 5.08 11.40 16.39
CA ALA A 46 6.27 12.24 16.33
C ALA A 46 5.96 13.74 16.24
N SER A 47 4.79 14.10 15.69
CA SER A 47 4.36 15.49 15.53
C SER A 47 3.59 16.05 16.74
N LEU A 48 3.25 15.23 17.75
CA LEU A 48 2.51 15.65 18.94
C LEU A 48 3.09 16.90 19.64
N PRO A 49 4.41 17.06 19.82
CA PRO A 49 4.96 18.26 20.47
C PRO A 49 4.66 19.56 19.71
N ARG A 50 4.50 19.47 18.38
CA ARG A 50 4.23 20.62 17.50
C ARG A 50 2.75 20.80 17.18
N LEU A 51 1.92 19.80 17.50
CA LEU A 51 0.49 19.79 17.19
C LEU A 51 -0.24 20.98 17.82
N LYS A 52 0.14 21.38 19.05
CA LYS A 52 -0.43 22.55 19.73
C LYS A 52 -0.28 23.84 18.92
N MET A 53 0.95 24.15 18.49
CA MET A 53 1.21 25.35 17.68
C MET A 53 0.58 25.24 16.29
N THR A 54 0.54 24.03 15.75
CA THR A 54 -0.08 23.75 14.44
C THR A 54 -1.59 24.01 14.49
N LEU A 55 -2.27 23.57 15.55
CA LEU A 55 -3.69 23.82 15.78
C LEU A 55 -3.95 25.31 16.02
N ALA A 56 -3.12 25.98 16.83
CA ALA A 56 -3.24 27.43 17.02
C ALA A 56 -3.16 28.19 15.70
N ALA A 57 -2.14 27.89 14.87
CA ALA A 57 -1.96 28.50 13.56
C ALA A 57 -3.11 28.15 12.59
N PHE A 58 -3.62 26.92 12.62
CA PHE A 58 -4.76 26.52 11.80
C PHE A 58 -6.05 27.26 12.17
N TRP A 59 -6.33 27.41 13.48
CA TRP A 59 -7.55 28.09 13.91
C TRP A 59 -7.51 29.60 13.63
N THR A 60 -6.34 30.21 13.51
CA THR A 60 -6.22 31.62 13.08
C THR A 60 -6.33 31.84 11.57
N VAL A 61 -6.28 30.79 10.73
CA VAL A 61 -6.44 30.90 9.27
C VAL A 61 -7.73 31.61 8.89
N GLY A 62 -7.68 32.55 7.94
CA GLY A 62 -8.87 33.18 7.36
C GLY A 62 -9.44 34.37 8.13
N CYS A 63 -8.94 34.66 9.33
CA CYS A 63 -9.30 35.87 10.07
C CYS A 63 -8.12 36.86 10.07
N ARG A 64 -8.43 38.16 10.00
CA ARG A 64 -7.47 39.22 10.30
C ARG A 64 -7.65 39.65 11.75
N PHE A 65 -6.68 39.31 12.60
CA PHE A 65 -6.71 39.70 13.99
C PHE A 65 -6.14 41.10 14.21
N GLU A 66 -6.55 41.75 15.28
CA GLU A 66 -5.87 42.93 15.86
C GLU A 66 -5.16 42.54 17.17
N GLY A 67 -4.07 43.21 17.54
CA GLY A 67 -3.34 42.95 18.79
C GLY A 67 -2.30 41.82 18.70
N GLN A 68 -2.14 41.04 19.78
CA GLN A 68 -1.06 40.05 19.90
C GLN A 68 -1.16 38.90 18.87
N GLN A 69 -2.35 38.56 18.38
CA GLN A 69 -2.53 37.51 17.37
C GLN A 69 -2.18 37.94 15.94
N VAL A 70 -1.97 39.25 15.70
CA VAL A 70 -1.57 39.78 14.38
C VAL A 70 -0.32 39.07 13.88
N GLY A 71 0.72 39.01 14.71
CA GLY A 71 2.01 38.43 14.34
C GLY A 71 1.90 36.98 13.90
N LEU A 72 1.05 36.17 14.55
CA LEU A 72 0.81 34.78 14.14
C LEU A 72 0.01 34.73 12.84
N SER A 73 -1.03 35.55 12.68
CA SER A 73 -1.92 35.56 11.51
C SER A 73 -1.25 36.06 10.23
N GLU A 74 -0.23 36.92 10.34
CA GLU A 74 0.52 37.47 9.21
C GLU A 74 1.77 36.65 8.86
N ALA A 75 2.25 35.81 9.77
CA ALA A 75 3.38 34.90 9.54
C ALA A 75 3.01 33.74 8.60
N TRP A 76 2.87 34.03 7.30
CA TRP A 76 2.58 33.04 6.26
C TRP A 76 3.57 31.87 6.26
N PHE A 77 4.84 32.13 6.58
CA PHE A 77 5.90 31.12 6.70
C PHE A 77 5.67 30.14 7.87
N ALA A 78 4.87 30.51 8.87
CA ALA A 78 4.45 29.62 9.94
C ALA A 78 3.11 28.95 9.63
N ILE A 79 2.18 29.68 9.03
CA ILE A 79 0.82 29.21 8.74
C ILE A 79 0.81 28.12 7.66
N TYR A 80 1.49 28.30 6.52
CA TYR A 80 1.42 27.31 5.44
C TYR A 80 2.03 25.96 5.81
N PRO A 81 3.21 25.89 6.46
CA PRO A 81 3.71 24.63 6.98
C PRO A 81 2.79 24.02 8.06
N ALA A 82 2.15 24.83 8.89
CA ALA A 82 1.18 24.34 9.88
C ALA A 82 -0.06 23.73 9.21
N ILE A 83 -0.61 24.37 8.17
CA ILE A 83 -1.72 23.82 7.38
C ILE A 83 -1.31 22.46 6.79
N ALA A 84 -0.16 22.41 6.10
CA ALA A 84 0.33 21.18 5.48
C ALA A 84 0.53 20.05 6.51
N LEU A 85 1.15 20.37 7.65
CA LEU A 85 1.38 19.42 8.74
C LEU A 85 0.07 18.92 9.35
N LEU A 86 -0.90 19.81 9.58
CA LEU A 86 -2.22 19.43 10.09
C LEU A 86 -2.94 18.48 9.13
N VAL A 87 -2.99 18.84 7.84
CA VAL A 87 -3.66 18.01 6.83
C VAL A 87 -2.95 16.67 6.68
N LEU A 88 -1.62 16.62 6.75
CA LEU A 88 -0.85 15.38 6.73
C LEU A 88 -1.15 14.48 7.94
N MET A 89 -1.17 15.04 9.15
CA MET A 89 -1.57 14.29 10.35
C MET A 89 -3.01 13.80 10.24
N TYR A 90 -3.91 14.64 9.75
CA TYR A 90 -5.31 14.31 9.56
C TYR A 90 -5.49 13.16 8.56
N PHE A 91 -4.85 13.20 7.38
CA PHE A 91 -4.88 12.11 6.41
C PHE A 91 -4.21 10.83 6.93
N SER A 92 -3.14 10.96 7.72
CA SER A 92 -2.53 9.81 8.41
C SER A 92 -3.52 9.14 9.37
N LEU A 93 -4.31 9.94 10.11
CA LEU A 93 -5.35 9.42 11.00
C LEU A 93 -6.51 8.80 10.21
N LEU A 94 -6.93 9.43 9.11
CA LEU A 94 -7.94 8.87 8.21
C LEU A 94 -7.50 7.54 7.61
N ASN A 95 -6.23 7.42 7.22
CA ASN A 95 -5.68 6.17 6.70
C ASN A 95 -5.63 5.08 7.80
N LEU A 96 -5.28 5.45 9.04
CA LEU A 96 -5.35 4.54 10.19
C LEU A 96 -6.79 4.08 10.44
N LEU A 97 -7.76 5.01 10.42
CA LEU A 97 -9.17 4.70 10.58
C LEU A 97 -9.70 3.85 9.43
N ALA A 98 -9.29 4.13 8.20
CA ALA A 98 -9.63 3.35 7.03
C ALA A 98 -9.11 1.92 7.18
N LYS A 99 -7.88 1.72 7.63
CA LYS A 99 -7.34 0.38 7.96
C LYS A 99 -8.16 -0.31 9.05
N ALA A 100 -8.56 0.41 10.11
CA ALA A 100 -9.39 -0.14 11.18
C ALA A 100 -10.78 -0.60 10.67
N VAL A 101 -11.37 0.16 9.74
CA VAL A 101 -12.67 -0.14 9.11
C VAL A 101 -12.51 -1.04 7.86
N ARG A 102 -11.29 -1.46 7.53
CA ARG A 102 -10.94 -2.24 6.32
C ARG A 102 -11.40 -1.56 5.01
N ARG A 103 -11.34 -0.24 4.96
CA ARG A 103 -11.65 0.60 3.80
C ARG A 103 -10.35 1.16 3.20
N ARG A 104 -10.39 1.54 1.92
CA ARG A 104 -9.31 2.30 1.29
C ARG A 104 -9.60 3.78 1.43
N MET A 105 -8.63 4.55 1.90
CA MET A 105 -8.69 6.01 1.85
C MET A 105 -8.06 6.48 0.53
N SER A 106 -8.69 7.44 -0.13
CA SER A 106 -8.15 8.07 -1.33
C SER A 106 -7.39 9.33 -0.93
N ASP A 107 -6.15 9.47 -1.39
CA ASP A 107 -5.33 10.67 -1.13
C ASP A 107 -5.65 11.83 -2.09
N VAL A 108 -6.60 11.64 -3.00
CA VAL A 108 -6.97 12.63 -4.04
C VAL A 108 -7.38 13.98 -3.46
N LEU A 109 -8.02 13.99 -2.28
CA LEU A 109 -8.49 15.23 -1.64
C LEU A 109 -7.42 15.92 -0.77
N PHE A 110 -6.22 15.34 -0.63
CA PHE A 110 -5.15 15.90 0.19
C PHE A 110 -4.70 17.27 -0.34
N ALA A 111 -4.25 17.33 -1.60
CA ALA A 111 -3.77 18.57 -2.21
C ALA A 111 -4.86 19.65 -2.33
N PRO A 112 -6.09 19.34 -2.76
CA PRO A 112 -7.20 20.30 -2.74
C PRO A 112 -7.49 20.86 -1.35
N THR A 113 -7.42 20.04 -0.29
CA THR A 113 -7.65 20.49 1.08
C THR A 113 -6.58 21.49 1.54
N VAL A 114 -5.30 21.18 1.30
CA VAL A 114 -4.20 22.10 1.60
C VAL A 114 -4.37 23.40 0.83
N LEU A 115 -4.63 23.32 -0.47
CA LEU A 115 -4.81 24.49 -1.34
C LEU A 115 -5.98 25.36 -0.87
N ALA A 116 -7.13 24.77 -0.57
CA ALA A 116 -8.31 25.51 -0.09
C ALA A 116 -8.03 26.27 1.21
N LEU A 117 -7.32 25.65 2.16
CA LEU A 117 -6.93 26.30 3.42
C LEU A 117 -5.89 27.41 3.21
N CYS A 118 -4.92 27.21 2.32
CA CYS A 118 -3.96 28.23 1.93
C CYS A 118 -4.65 29.42 1.25
N LEU A 119 -5.58 29.18 0.33
CA LEU A 119 -6.37 30.22 -0.33
C LEU A 119 -7.26 30.97 0.67
N MET A 120 -7.85 30.27 1.65
CA MET A 120 -8.60 30.90 2.73
C MET A 120 -7.72 31.86 3.56
N HIS A 121 -6.46 31.49 3.83
CA HIS A 121 -5.51 32.39 4.49
C HIS A 121 -5.09 33.56 3.59
N TYR A 122 -4.83 33.29 2.32
CA TYR A 122 -4.39 34.29 1.34
C TYR A 122 -5.48 35.37 1.14
N TYR A 123 -6.73 34.96 0.92
CA TYR A 123 -7.88 35.83 0.73
C TYR A 123 -8.54 36.27 2.04
N ARG A 124 -7.86 36.19 3.19
CA ARG A 124 -8.46 36.56 4.50
C ARG A 124 -8.98 38.00 4.54
N LEU A 125 -8.36 38.93 3.83
CA LEU A 125 -8.80 40.33 3.74
C LEU A 125 -10.07 40.50 2.90
N GLU A 126 -10.11 39.83 1.74
CA GLU A 126 -11.27 39.80 0.85
C GLU A 126 -12.46 39.11 1.54
N LEU A 127 -12.22 37.98 2.24
CA LEU A 127 -13.22 37.29 3.03
C LEU A 127 -13.81 38.18 4.13
N ALA A 128 -12.94 38.94 4.81
CA ALA A 128 -13.32 39.95 5.79
C ALA A 128 -14.17 41.08 5.18
N ALA A 129 -13.80 41.57 4.00
CA ALA A 129 -14.49 42.67 3.31
C ALA A 129 -15.79 42.23 2.61
N SER A 130 -15.94 40.94 2.31
CA SER A 130 -17.07 40.40 1.53
C SER A 130 -18.45 40.59 2.15
N GLY A 131 -18.54 40.92 3.44
CA GLY A 131 -19.81 41.01 4.18
C GLY A 131 -20.49 39.66 4.45
N TRP A 132 -19.96 38.55 3.93
CA TRP A 132 -20.47 37.19 4.21
C TRP A 132 -20.29 36.79 5.67
N LEU A 133 -19.28 37.36 6.33
CA LEU A 133 -19.01 37.19 7.74
C LEU A 133 -19.88 38.18 8.55
N ALA A 134 -21.14 37.79 8.79
CA ALA A 134 -22.09 38.62 9.52
C ALA A 134 -21.51 39.08 10.88
N GLY A 135 -21.48 40.39 11.10
CA GLY A 135 -21.06 41.02 12.36
C GLY A 135 -19.57 41.28 12.50
N ILE A 136 -18.80 41.30 11.40
CA ILE A 136 -17.36 41.55 11.43
C ILE A 136 -16.97 42.61 10.39
N ASP A 137 -16.45 43.74 10.84
CA ASP A 137 -15.96 44.84 9.99
C ASP A 137 -14.57 44.54 9.39
N GLY A 138 -14.31 43.27 9.12
CA GLY A 138 -13.02 42.76 8.65
C GLY A 138 -11.87 42.77 9.68
N ARG A 139 -12.15 43.16 10.92
CA ARG A 139 -11.18 43.14 12.02
C ARG A 139 -11.73 42.31 13.18
N VAL A 140 -10.94 41.32 13.60
CA VAL A 140 -11.31 40.42 14.69
C VAL A 140 -10.44 40.77 15.91
N PRO A 141 -11.03 41.12 17.07
CA PRO A 141 -10.24 41.38 18.26
C PRO A 141 -9.50 40.12 18.70
N THR A 142 -8.27 40.25 19.22
CA THR A 142 -7.57 39.13 19.87
C THR A 142 -8.40 38.66 21.06
N LEU A 143 -8.88 37.41 20.99
CA LEU A 143 -9.63 36.78 22.08
C LEU A 143 -8.79 35.82 22.91
N VAL A 144 -7.64 35.37 22.41
CA VAL A 144 -6.77 34.42 23.10
C VAL A 144 -5.35 34.98 23.13
N PHE A 145 -4.86 35.27 24.33
CA PHE A 145 -3.57 35.89 24.57
C PHE A 145 -2.43 34.86 24.55
N SER A 146 -1.20 35.31 24.33
CA SER A 146 -0.04 34.40 24.21
C SER A 146 0.23 33.59 25.48
N ASP A 147 -0.06 34.14 26.66
CA ASP A 147 0.09 33.45 27.94
C ASP A 147 -0.97 32.36 28.13
N GLU A 148 -2.20 32.59 27.67
CA GLU A 148 -3.25 31.58 27.58
C GLU A 148 -2.79 30.45 26.65
N VAL A 149 -2.27 30.78 25.46
CA VAL A 149 -1.75 29.77 24.52
C VAL A 149 -0.66 28.92 25.14
N GLN A 150 0.26 29.48 25.92
CA GLN A 150 1.31 28.69 26.59
C GLN A 150 0.76 27.70 27.62
N LYS A 151 -0.31 28.04 28.32
CA LYS A 151 -0.95 27.19 29.35
C LYS A 151 -1.86 26.10 28.79
N LEU A 152 -2.37 26.27 27.56
CA LEU A 152 -3.30 25.31 26.95
C LEU A 152 -2.73 23.89 26.84
N GLN A 153 -3.53 22.91 27.22
CA GLN A 153 -3.31 21.51 26.89
C GLN A 153 -3.84 21.22 25.49
N LEU A 154 -3.39 20.12 24.89
CA LEU A 154 -3.86 19.71 23.57
C LEU A 154 -5.37 19.39 23.59
N ALA A 155 -5.85 18.78 24.68
CA ALA A 155 -7.26 18.42 24.83
C ALA A 155 -8.17 19.66 24.81
N ASP A 156 -7.70 20.81 25.29
CA ASP A 156 -8.49 22.02 25.37
C ASP A 156 -8.98 22.49 23.98
N TYR A 157 -8.21 22.25 22.92
CA TYR A 157 -8.64 22.57 21.54
C TYR A 157 -9.89 21.81 21.09
N PHE A 158 -10.19 20.68 21.73
CA PHE A 158 -11.31 19.80 21.38
C PHE A 158 -12.46 19.88 22.39
N THR A 159 -12.17 20.16 23.66
CA THR A 159 -13.16 20.14 24.75
C THR A 159 -13.68 21.52 25.14
N THR A 160 -12.93 22.59 24.85
CA THR A 160 -13.29 23.95 25.24
C THR A 160 -13.61 24.83 24.03
N ASP A 161 -14.05 26.06 24.28
CA ASP A 161 -14.32 27.05 23.24
C ASP A 161 -13.04 27.74 22.72
N ILE A 162 -11.84 27.28 23.08
CA ILE A 162 -10.58 27.90 22.63
C ILE A 162 -10.43 27.87 21.12
N ALA A 163 -10.71 26.75 20.44
CA ALA A 163 -10.61 26.68 18.97
C ALA A 163 -11.55 27.70 18.30
N TRP A 164 -12.74 27.87 18.90
CA TRP A 164 -13.75 28.81 18.46
C TRP A 164 -13.35 30.28 18.71
N ARG A 165 -12.77 30.59 19.89
CA ARG A 165 -12.21 31.91 20.24
C ARG A 165 -11.00 32.26 19.38
N MET A 166 -10.10 31.30 19.13
CA MET A 166 -8.96 31.46 18.22
C MET A 166 -9.39 31.68 16.77
N ASN A 167 -10.57 31.21 16.39
CA ASN A 167 -11.19 31.50 15.10
C ASN A 167 -11.99 32.82 15.12
N GLY A 168 -11.82 33.67 16.13
CA GLY A 168 -12.48 34.98 16.20
C GLY A 168 -13.97 34.95 16.47
N ARG A 169 -14.52 33.82 16.93
CA ARG A 169 -15.97 33.59 17.05
C ARG A 169 -16.74 33.79 15.74
N VAL A 170 -16.09 33.50 14.60
CA VAL A 170 -16.67 33.65 13.26
C VAL A 170 -17.34 32.35 12.79
N LYS A 171 -18.68 32.26 12.81
CA LYS A 171 -19.42 30.98 12.72
C LYS A 171 -19.23 30.33 11.37
N LEU A 172 -19.41 31.14 10.33
CA LEU A 172 -19.29 30.69 8.95
C LEU A 172 -17.89 30.14 8.68
N LEU A 173 -16.84 30.88 9.06
CA LEU A 173 -15.46 30.49 8.80
C LEU A 173 -15.05 29.21 9.54
N PHE A 174 -15.47 29.07 10.79
CA PHE A 174 -15.26 27.85 11.56
C PHE A 174 -15.97 26.66 10.92
N ALA A 175 -17.24 26.83 10.54
CA ALA A 175 -18.02 25.81 9.86
C ALA A 175 -17.42 25.42 8.50
N THR A 176 -16.93 26.38 7.72
CA THR A 176 -16.26 26.12 6.43
C THR A 176 -15.01 25.29 6.61
N LYS A 177 -14.15 25.59 7.59
CA LYS A 177 -12.96 24.77 7.89
C LYS A 177 -13.34 23.34 8.26
N LEU A 178 -14.34 23.17 9.12
CA LEU A 178 -14.85 21.86 9.49
C LEU A 178 -15.48 21.13 8.31
N ALA A 179 -16.19 21.83 7.42
CA ALA A 179 -16.76 21.25 6.21
C ALA A 179 -15.67 20.79 5.22
N ILE A 180 -14.61 21.58 5.03
CA ILE A 180 -13.44 21.21 4.22
C ILE A 180 -12.79 19.94 4.78
N LEU A 181 -12.52 19.90 6.09
CA LEU A 181 -11.97 18.70 6.71
C LEU A 181 -12.96 17.53 6.61
N GLY A 182 -14.23 17.73 6.96
CA GLY A 182 -15.28 16.71 6.94
C GLY A 182 -15.56 16.12 5.55
N ALA A 183 -15.41 16.90 4.47
CA ALA A 183 -15.54 16.38 3.10
C ALA A 183 -14.55 15.25 2.81
N ASN A 184 -13.38 15.26 3.45
CA ASN A 184 -12.39 14.18 3.35
C ASN A 184 -12.82 12.89 4.08
N LEU A 185 -13.84 12.92 4.94
CA LEU A 185 -14.44 11.69 5.52
C LEU A 185 -15.40 11.02 4.54
N LEU A 186 -15.85 11.72 3.50
CA LEU A 186 -16.85 11.21 2.56
C LEU A 186 -16.40 9.94 1.83
N PRO A 187 -15.15 9.84 1.30
CA PRO A 187 -14.65 8.60 0.73
C PRO A 187 -14.67 7.44 1.73
N LEU A 188 -14.37 7.72 3.00
CA LEU A 188 -14.43 6.73 4.05
C LEU A 188 -15.87 6.26 4.28
N MET A 189 -16.85 7.15 4.33
CA MET A 189 -18.26 6.82 4.60
C MET A 189 -18.95 6.12 3.43
N LEU A 190 -18.70 6.58 2.20
CA LEU A 190 -19.34 6.06 0.98
C LEU A 190 -18.69 4.77 0.44
N ALA A 191 -17.43 4.50 0.80
CA ALA A 191 -16.79 3.26 0.40
C ALA A 191 -17.54 2.06 1.01
N ARG A 192 -18.08 1.20 0.13
CA ARG A 192 -18.76 -0.02 0.56
C ARG A 192 -17.78 -0.90 1.35
N PRO A 193 -18.15 -1.36 2.56
CA PRO A 193 -17.32 -2.31 3.29
C PRO A 193 -17.19 -3.59 2.46
N PHE A 194 -15.99 -4.15 2.41
CA PHE A 194 -15.79 -5.41 1.69
C PHE A 194 -16.59 -6.54 2.38
N PRO A 195 -17.35 -7.35 1.62
CA PRO A 195 -18.14 -8.43 2.20
C PRO A 195 -17.23 -9.44 2.91
N ILE A 196 -17.49 -9.67 4.20
CA ILE A 196 -16.84 -10.71 5.00
C ILE A 196 -17.49 -12.03 4.60
N VAL A 197 -16.79 -12.84 3.81
CA VAL A 197 -17.28 -14.18 3.47
C VAL A 197 -16.56 -15.21 4.32
N SER A 198 -17.36 -16.12 4.87
CA SER A 198 -16.97 -17.17 5.79
C SER A 198 -16.11 -18.26 5.13
N LYS A 199 -15.37 -18.96 6.01
CA LYS A 199 -14.36 -20.01 5.78
C LYS A 199 -14.68 -20.97 4.62
N GLY A 200 -13.72 -21.12 3.70
CA GLY A 200 -13.68 -22.19 2.67
C GLY A 200 -12.43 -23.05 2.85
N ALA A 201 -12.54 -24.33 2.46
CA ALA A 201 -11.66 -25.46 2.76
C ALA A 201 -10.18 -25.30 2.37
N ASP A 202 -9.31 -25.94 3.16
CA ASP A 202 -7.86 -26.02 2.96
C ASP A 202 -7.52 -26.74 1.65
N LEU A 203 -7.02 -25.99 0.67
CA LEU A 203 -6.23 -26.51 -0.44
C LEU A 203 -4.76 -26.28 -0.08
N GLY A 204 -3.92 -27.30 -0.24
CA GLY A 204 -2.51 -27.30 0.17
C GLY A 204 -1.65 -26.25 -0.55
N LEU A 205 -1.72 -25.01 -0.07
CA LEU A 205 -1.05 -23.84 -0.62
C LEU A 205 0.47 -23.88 -0.34
N HIS A 206 1.27 -23.50 -1.34
CA HIS A 206 2.73 -23.46 -1.26
C HIS A 206 3.22 -22.24 -0.45
N GLY A 207 4.47 -22.31 0.05
CA GLY A 207 5.02 -21.37 1.05
C GLY A 207 4.94 -19.88 0.70
N VAL A 208 4.93 -19.53 -0.60
CA VAL A 208 4.77 -18.14 -1.08
C VAL A 208 3.35 -17.63 -0.85
N GLU A 209 2.33 -18.46 -1.08
CA GLU A 209 0.93 -18.12 -0.82
C GLU A 209 0.66 -18.02 0.68
N LYS A 210 1.36 -18.85 1.48
CA LYS A 210 1.33 -18.73 2.94
C LYS A 210 2.00 -17.44 3.39
N ALA A 211 3.14 -17.04 2.80
CA ALA A 211 3.85 -15.81 3.14
C ALA A 211 3.12 -14.53 2.67
N LEU A 212 2.63 -14.51 1.44
CA LEU A 212 1.80 -13.43 0.88
C LEU A 212 0.44 -13.37 1.56
N GLY A 213 -0.18 -14.53 1.85
CA GLY A 213 -1.43 -14.62 2.61
C GLY A 213 -1.26 -14.16 4.06
N LEU A 214 -0.15 -14.51 4.72
CA LEU A 214 0.20 -14.02 6.06
C LEU A 214 0.43 -12.51 6.06
N ARG A 215 1.14 -11.95 5.06
CA ARG A 215 1.32 -10.50 4.94
C ARG A 215 0.00 -9.78 4.58
N ALA A 216 -0.79 -10.30 3.65
CA ALA A 216 -2.12 -9.78 3.31
C ALA A 216 -3.07 -9.79 4.51
N ARG A 217 -2.95 -10.79 5.39
CA ARG A 217 -3.67 -10.89 6.67
C ARG A 217 -3.19 -9.85 7.70
N HIS A 218 -1.89 -9.56 7.77
CA HIS A 218 -1.33 -8.55 8.68
C HIS A 218 -1.55 -7.11 8.21
N VAL A 219 -1.75 -6.87 6.92
CA VAL A 219 -2.05 -5.53 6.36
C VAL A 219 -3.55 -5.16 6.48
N GLY A 220 -4.33 -5.92 7.27
CA GLY A 220 -5.70 -5.56 7.64
C GLY A 220 -6.79 -6.12 6.72
N GLY A 221 -6.50 -7.18 5.96
CA GLY A 221 -7.51 -7.86 5.14
C GLY A 221 -8.02 -6.97 4.00
N LEU A 222 -7.13 -6.60 3.09
CA LEU A 222 -7.52 -5.89 1.87
C LEU A 222 -8.05 -6.89 0.83
N GLY A 223 -9.36 -6.84 0.59
CA GLY A 223 -10.05 -7.15 -0.67
C GLY A 223 -9.87 -8.55 -1.29
N ARG A 224 -11.00 -9.17 -1.64
CA ARG A 224 -11.04 -10.21 -2.67
C ARG A 224 -10.85 -9.54 -4.02
N SER A 225 -9.63 -9.56 -4.50
CA SER A 225 -9.41 -9.49 -5.92
C SER A 225 -9.37 -10.90 -6.47
N LEU A 226 -9.50 -11.03 -7.78
CA LEU A 226 -9.26 -12.26 -8.51
C LEU A 226 -7.75 -12.55 -8.42
N THR A 227 -7.35 -13.10 -7.27
CA THR A 227 -5.94 -13.25 -6.86
C THR A 227 -5.16 -14.09 -7.86
N TYR A 228 -5.86 -15.04 -8.49
CA TYR A 228 -5.28 -16.01 -9.38
C TYR A 228 -6.02 -16.01 -10.71
N ILE A 229 -5.24 -15.85 -11.78
CA ILE A 229 -5.65 -16.22 -13.13
C ILE A 229 -5.35 -17.72 -13.22
N VAL A 230 -6.39 -18.53 -13.31
CA VAL A 230 -6.24 -19.96 -13.57
C VAL A 230 -6.20 -20.14 -15.07
N ALA A 231 -5.02 -20.43 -15.59
CA ALA A 231 -4.84 -20.81 -16.97
C ALA A 231 -4.97 -22.34 -17.05
N ALA A 232 -6.00 -22.82 -17.73
CA ALA A 232 -6.07 -24.21 -18.15
C ALA A 232 -5.24 -24.34 -19.43
N ILE A 233 -4.27 -25.23 -19.41
CA ILE A 233 -3.36 -25.40 -20.53
C ILE A 233 -3.53 -26.80 -21.09
N ASP A 234 -3.76 -26.85 -22.41
CA ASP A 234 -3.79 -28.10 -23.13
C ASP A 234 -2.35 -28.50 -23.47
N THR A 235 -1.86 -29.51 -22.77
CA THR A 235 -0.50 -30.03 -22.90
C THR A 235 -0.25 -30.62 -24.29
N LYS A 236 -1.28 -31.06 -25.01
CA LYS A 236 -1.14 -31.64 -26.36
C LYS A 236 -0.99 -30.56 -27.42
N GLU A 237 -1.74 -29.46 -27.30
CA GLU A 237 -1.74 -28.38 -28.30
C GLU A 237 -0.75 -27.26 -27.99
N ARG A 238 -0.17 -27.23 -26.77
CA ARG A 238 0.65 -26.10 -26.27
C ARG A 238 -0.06 -24.75 -26.49
N LYS A 239 -1.38 -24.73 -26.28
CA LYS A 239 -2.21 -23.54 -26.41
C LYS A 239 -2.99 -23.31 -25.12
N LEU A 240 -3.21 -22.03 -24.84
CA LEU A 240 -4.06 -21.58 -23.76
C LEU A 240 -5.50 -21.97 -24.11
N SER A 241 -6.02 -23.02 -23.47
CA SER A 241 -7.33 -23.58 -23.80
C SER A 241 -8.45 -22.77 -23.15
N SER A 242 -8.19 -22.23 -21.95
CA SER A 242 -9.10 -21.29 -21.29
C SER A 242 -8.36 -20.49 -20.23
N ILE A 243 -8.57 -19.17 -20.23
CA ILE A 243 -8.25 -18.31 -19.09
C ILE A 243 -9.53 -18.17 -18.27
N ARG A 244 -9.52 -18.70 -17.05
CA ARG A 244 -10.60 -18.47 -16.09
C ARG A 244 -10.05 -17.65 -14.95
N THR A 245 -10.72 -16.55 -14.65
CA THR A 245 -10.38 -15.79 -13.47
C THR A 245 -11.09 -16.45 -12.27
N ALA A 246 -10.32 -17.04 -11.36
CA ALA A 246 -10.86 -17.77 -10.22
C ALA A 246 -10.73 -16.94 -8.94
N VAL A 247 -11.81 -16.88 -8.16
CA VAL A 247 -11.77 -16.31 -6.80
C VAL A 247 -11.39 -17.44 -5.85
N MET A 248 -10.12 -17.52 -5.45
CA MET A 248 -9.64 -18.54 -4.50
C MET A 248 -9.50 -17.95 -3.09
N VAL A 249 -9.99 -18.67 -2.07
CA VAL A 249 -10.01 -18.21 -0.67
C VAL A 249 -9.07 -19.08 0.16
N ILE A 250 -8.08 -18.46 0.80
CA ILE A 250 -7.06 -19.11 1.64
C ILE A 250 -7.58 -19.25 3.08
N SER A 251 -7.51 -20.45 3.65
CA SER A 251 -7.76 -20.71 5.09
C SER A 251 -6.44 -21.13 5.79
N PRO A 252 -6.26 -20.81 7.09
CA PRO A 252 -5.18 -21.40 7.87
C PRO A 252 -5.59 -22.78 8.41
N VAL A 253 -4.78 -23.79 8.08
CA VAL A 253 -4.75 -25.09 8.76
C VAL A 253 -4.58 -24.84 10.27
N SER A 254 -5.56 -25.30 11.06
CA SER A 254 -5.40 -25.48 12.49
C SER A 254 -4.68 -26.81 12.69
N ASP A 255 -3.37 -26.78 12.93
CA ASP A 255 -2.65 -27.92 13.48
C ASP A 255 -3.14 -28.15 14.92
N ARG A 256 -4.28 -28.83 15.05
CA ARG A 256 -4.61 -29.60 16.24
C ARG A 256 -4.39 -31.05 15.89
N SER A 257 -3.19 -31.51 16.21
CA SER A 257 -2.93 -32.91 16.51
C SER A 257 -3.93 -33.34 17.60
N SER A 258 -4.89 -34.17 17.19
CA SER A 258 -5.59 -35.11 18.07
C SER A 258 -5.73 -36.40 17.30
N GLU A 259 -4.96 -37.39 17.73
CA GLU A 259 -5.24 -38.80 17.50
C GLU A 259 -6.67 -39.11 17.95
N SER A 260 -7.47 -39.67 17.05
CA SER A 260 -8.62 -40.49 17.42
C SER A 260 -9.07 -41.24 16.17
N HIS A 261 -8.89 -42.56 16.21
CA HIS A 261 -9.56 -43.51 15.34
C HIS A 261 -11.07 -43.29 15.43
N HIS A 262 -11.77 -43.19 14.28
CA HIS A 262 -12.97 -43.98 14.00
C HIS A 262 -13.35 -43.87 12.52
N THR A 263 -13.50 -45.05 11.93
CA THR A 263 -14.07 -45.35 10.62
C THR A 263 -15.52 -44.87 10.53
N ALA A 264 -15.85 -44.00 9.58
CA ALA A 264 -17.22 -43.81 9.12
C ALA A 264 -17.24 -43.31 7.66
N THR A 265 -17.50 -44.26 6.77
CA THR A 265 -17.84 -44.04 5.35
C THR A 265 -19.08 -43.17 5.26
N THR A 266 -18.96 -41.97 4.69
CA THR A 266 -20.13 -41.15 4.29
C THR A 266 -20.00 -40.82 2.81
N MET A 267 -20.88 -41.41 2.00
CA MET A 267 -21.07 -41.02 0.60
C MET A 267 -21.67 -39.62 0.54
N VAL A 268 -21.05 -38.73 -0.24
CA VAL A 268 -21.67 -37.46 -0.64
C VAL A 268 -21.67 -37.40 -2.17
N THR A 269 -22.88 -37.40 -2.70
CA THR A 269 -23.22 -37.23 -4.12
C THR A 269 -22.99 -35.77 -4.53
N PRO A 270 -22.39 -35.49 -5.70
CA PRO A 270 -22.36 -34.12 -6.21
C PRO A 270 -23.74 -33.71 -6.75
N VAL A 271 -24.22 -32.56 -6.25
CA VAL A 271 -25.39 -31.84 -6.79
C VAL A 271 -25.03 -31.30 -8.17
N ARG A 272 -25.72 -31.84 -9.18
CA ARG A 272 -25.63 -31.46 -10.60
C ARG A 272 -26.41 -30.17 -10.81
N ALA A 273 -25.74 -29.13 -11.34
CA ALA A 273 -26.42 -27.94 -11.85
C ALA A 273 -27.30 -28.32 -13.05
N SER A 274 -28.58 -27.97 -12.96
CA SER A 274 -29.61 -28.17 -13.96
C SER A 274 -29.44 -27.18 -15.12
N VAL A 275 -29.17 -27.70 -16.32
CA VAL A 275 -29.42 -27.01 -17.58
C VAL A 275 -30.71 -27.60 -18.14
N GLY A 276 -31.77 -26.79 -18.18
CA GLY A 276 -33.04 -27.16 -18.79
C GLY A 276 -32.88 -27.33 -20.29
N ARG A 277 -33.36 -28.47 -20.81
CA ARG A 277 -33.74 -28.60 -22.21
C ARG A 277 -35.01 -29.43 -22.29
N THR A 278 -36.02 -28.79 -22.86
CA THR A 278 -37.37 -29.26 -23.16
C THR A 278 -37.33 -30.52 -24.02
N GLY A 279 -38.25 -31.43 -23.73
CA GLY A 279 -38.38 -32.71 -24.42
C GLY A 279 -39.02 -32.59 -25.80
N ASP A 280 -38.84 -33.66 -26.57
CA ASP A 280 -39.94 -34.41 -27.20
C ASP A 280 -39.45 -35.83 -27.57
N LYS A 281 -40.36 -36.80 -27.41
CA LYS A 281 -40.25 -38.25 -27.71
C LYS A 281 -41.08 -38.56 -28.99
N PRO A 282 -41.24 -39.83 -29.45
CA PRO A 282 -40.27 -40.85 -29.86
C PRO A 282 -40.68 -41.51 -31.22
N ASN A 283 -40.02 -42.63 -31.55
CA ASN A 283 -40.39 -43.77 -32.42
C ASN A 283 -39.63 -43.95 -33.75
N GLY A 284 -39.17 -45.19 -33.94
CA GLY A 284 -38.69 -45.74 -35.20
C GLY A 284 -37.81 -46.96 -34.95
N ASN A 285 -38.38 -48.15 -35.13
CA ASN A 285 -37.78 -49.46 -34.92
C ASN A 285 -36.71 -49.83 -35.97
N ASP A 286 -36.00 -50.90 -35.63
CA ASP A 286 -35.37 -51.89 -36.52
C ASP A 286 -34.07 -51.48 -37.23
N VAL A 287 -32.99 -52.22 -36.95
CA VAL A 287 -32.57 -53.39 -37.73
C VAL A 287 -31.23 -53.87 -37.17
N VAL A 288 -31.21 -55.16 -36.82
CA VAL A 288 -30.02 -55.96 -36.51
C VAL A 288 -29.12 -56.02 -37.74
N LYS A 289 -27.85 -55.60 -37.62
CA LYS A 289 -26.77 -56.03 -38.52
C LYS A 289 -25.38 -55.92 -37.87
N ASP A 290 -24.76 -57.09 -37.80
CA ASP A 290 -23.33 -57.38 -37.93
C ASP A 290 -22.33 -56.75 -36.95
N SER A 291 -22.04 -57.59 -35.95
CA SER A 291 -20.85 -57.65 -35.12
C SER A 291 -19.55 -57.62 -35.93
N VAL A 292 -19.03 -56.43 -36.23
CA VAL A 292 -17.58 -56.22 -36.37
C VAL A 292 -17.07 -55.76 -35.01
N LYS A 293 -16.36 -56.65 -34.34
CA LYS A 293 -15.67 -56.40 -33.07
C LYS A 293 -14.49 -55.44 -33.32
N LEU A 294 -14.82 -54.16 -33.54
CA LEU A 294 -13.87 -53.07 -33.48
C LEU A 294 -13.36 -53.01 -32.04
N VAL A 295 -12.10 -53.43 -31.87
CA VAL A 295 -11.31 -53.14 -30.68
C VAL A 295 -11.52 -51.66 -30.36
N PRO A 296 -12.07 -51.31 -29.18
CA PRO A 296 -12.21 -49.91 -28.82
C PRO A 296 -10.82 -49.27 -28.97
N PRO A 297 -10.69 -48.08 -29.57
CA PRO A 297 -9.42 -47.38 -29.55
C PRO A 297 -9.00 -47.37 -28.07
N SER A 298 -7.88 -48.03 -27.80
CA SER A 298 -7.22 -48.11 -26.51
C SER A 298 -7.45 -46.80 -25.80
N LEU A 299 -7.82 -46.81 -24.52
CA LEU A 299 -7.82 -45.64 -23.63
C LEU A 299 -6.52 -44.86 -23.85
N VAL A 300 -6.52 -43.97 -24.85
CA VAL A 300 -5.40 -43.09 -25.15
C VAL A 300 -5.49 -42.08 -24.04
N ASP A 301 -4.53 -42.15 -23.11
CA ASP A 301 -4.36 -41.26 -21.98
C ASP A 301 -4.98 -39.88 -22.25
N ARG A 302 -6.19 -39.71 -21.72
CA ARG A 302 -6.79 -38.39 -21.55
C ARG A 302 -6.05 -37.78 -20.36
N VAL A 303 -4.84 -37.31 -20.63
CA VAL A 303 -4.11 -36.43 -19.71
C VAL A 303 -5.02 -35.25 -19.44
N ALA A 304 -5.51 -35.13 -18.21
CA ALA A 304 -6.38 -34.05 -17.81
C ALA A 304 -5.66 -32.71 -18.04
N PRO A 305 -6.36 -31.66 -18.51
CA PRO A 305 -5.76 -30.34 -18.68
C PRO A 305 -5.17 -29.88 -17.35
N ARG A 306 -3.93 -29.38 -17.39
CA ARG A 306 -3.25 -28.91 -16.20
C ARG A 306 -3.67 -27.47 -15.94
N GLU A 307 -4.14 -27.21 -14.72
CA GLU A 307 -4.49 -25.86 -14.28
C GLU A 307 -3.28 -25.24 -13.57
N ILE A 308 -2.92 -24.04 -13.97
CA ILE A 308 -1.86 -23.25 -13.33
C ILE A 308 -2.46 -21.97 -12.77
N ALA A 309 -2.19 -21.70 -11.50
CA ALA A 309 -2.54 -20.45 -10.84
C ALA A 309 -1.42 -19.42 -11.03
N LEU A 310 -1.75 -18.29 -11.66
CA LEU A 310 -0.85 -17.15 -11.82
C LEU A 310 -1.36 -15.98 -10.98
N VAL A 311 -0.50 -15.38 -10.17
CA VAL A 311 -0.82 -14.13 -9.48
C VAL A 311 -0.86 -13.00 -10.49
N ASN A 312 -2.00 -12.33 -10.56
CA ASN A 312 -2.20 -11.16 -11.40
C ASN A 312 -1.22 -10.03 -11.00
N SER A 313 -0.64 -9.34 -11.95
CA SER A 313 0.25 -8.20 -11.69
C SER A 313 -0.42 -7.06 -10.94
N TYR A 314 -1.73 -6.85 -11.15
CA TYR A 314 -2.52 -5.92 -10.34
C TYR A 314 -2.46 -6.30 -8.85
N GLU A 315 -2.45 -7.60 -8.53
CA GLU A 315 -2.39 -8.08 -7.16
C GLU A 315 -1.02 -7.95 -6.53
N LEU A 316 0.03 -8.15 -7.31
CA LEU A 316 1.39 -7.87 -6.86
C LEU A 316 1.52 -6.41 -6.43
N ILE A 317 1.09 -5.48 -7.29
CA ILE A 317 1.08 -4.04 -6.98
C ILE A 317 0.24 -3.75 -5.74
N ARG A 318 -0.94 -4.36 -5.65
CA ARG A 318 -1.85 -4.22 -4.51
C ARG A 318 -1.25 -4.70 -3.19
N LEU A 319 -0.47 -5.77 -3.24
CA LEU A 319 0.23 -6.35 -2.10
C LEU A 319 1.53 -5.58 -1.76
N GLY A 320 1.82 -4.52 -2.52
CA GLY A 320 3.00 -3.69 -2.33
C GLY A 320 4.26 -4.31 -2.89
N TYR A 321 4.16 -5.06 -3.99
CA TYR A 321 5.30 -5.61 -4.72
C TYR A 321 5.27 -5.18 -6.19
N LEU A 322 6.44 -5.12 -6.80
CA LEU A 322 6.58 -4.89 -8.24
C LEU A 322 7.76 -5.64 -8.81
N ILE A 323 7.69 -5.88 -10.11
CA ILE A 323 8.72 -6.61 -10.84
C ILE A 323 9.71 -5.59 -11.42
N PHE A 324 10.93 -5.62 -10.93
CA PHE A 324 12.02 -4.72 -11.29
C PHE A 324 12.97 -5.40 -12.27
N GLY A 325 13.16 -4.77 -13.44
CA GLY A 325 14.04 -5.26 -14.51
C GLY A 325 13.70 -6.64 -15.04
N ASP A 326 12.43 -7.05 -14.93
CA ASP A 326 11.91 -8.38 -15.29
C ASP A 326 12.52 -9.56 -14.49
N GLN A 327 13.55 -9.34 -13.69
CA GLN A 327 14.32 -10.41 -13.04
C GLN A 327 14.08 -10.48 -11.53
N TYR A 328 13.55 -9.41 -10.95
CA TYR A 328 13.46 -9.27 -9.51
C TYR A 328 12.07 -8.84 -9.08
N LEU A 329 11.56 -9.44 -8.01
CA LEU A 329 10.39 -8.94 -7.30
C LEU A 329 10.89 -8.19 -6.06
N ILE A 330 10.49 -6.93 -5.91
CA ILE A 330 10.86 -6.05 -4.79
C ILE A 330 9.61 -5.41 -4.19
N THR A 331 9.69 -4.93 -2.96
CA THR A 331 8.56 -4.21 -2.34
C THR A 331 8.45 -2.78 -2.88
N PHE A 332 7.25 -2.20 -2.81
CA PHE A 332 6.97 -0.85 -3.29
C PHE A 332 7.76 0.20 -2.50
N ASP A 333 7.89 0.02 -1.18
CA ASP A 333 8.70 0.89 -0.31
C ASP A 333 10.18 0.90 -0.73
N GLU A 334 10.72 -0.28 -1.08
CA GLU A 334 12.11 -0.41 -1.54
C GLU A 334 12.31 0.16 -2.93
N TRP A 335 11.33 0.04 -3.82
CA TRP A 335 11.37 0.67 -5.14
C TRP A 335 11.25 2.20 -5.06
N ASP A 336 10.41 2.74 -4.19
CA ASP A 336 10.28 4.19 -3.97
C ASP A 336 11.60 4.77 -3.43
N LEU A 337 12.25 4.05 -2.50
CA LEU A 337 13.60 4.38 -2.08
C LEU A 337 14.60 4.29 -3.25
N LEU A 338 14.54 3.24 -4.07
CA LEU A 338 15.45 3.04 -5.19
C LEU A 338 15.27 4.10 -6.30
N SER A 339 14.04 4.52 -6.57
CA SER A 339 13.69 5.52 -7.58
C SER A 339 14.03 6.93 -7.11
N SER A 340 13.71 7.29 -5.86
CA SER A 340 14.08 8.58 -5.27
C SER A 340 15.60 8.76 -5.17
N MET A 341 16.35 7.68 -4.95
CA MET A 341 17.80 7.71 -4.90
C MET A 341 18.47 7.56 -6.27
N ALA A 342 17.72 7.25 -7.34
CA ALA A 342 18.27 7.03 -8.66
C ALA A 342 19.10 8.20 -9.22
N PRO A 343 18.70 9.48 -9.05
CA PRO A 343 19.49 10.64 -9.50
C PRO A 343 20.84 10.77 -8.76
N PHE A 344 20.93 10.24 -7.54
CA PHE A 344 22.10 10.36 -6.67
C PHE A 344 23.07 9.17 -6.76
N ARG A 345 22.75 8.16 -7.58
CA ARG A 345 23.55 6.94 -7.75
C ARG A 345 25.01 7.21 -8.17
N GLY A 346 25.28 8.34 -8.84
CA GLY A 346 26.63 8.72 -9.26
C GLY A 346 27.46 9.47 -8.20
N PHE A 347 26.84 9.96 -7.13
CA PHE A 347 27.46 10.91 -6.20
C PHE A 347 27.50 10.41 -4.75
N CYS A 348 26.53 9.58 -4.35
CA CYS A 348 26.42 9.10 -2.99
C CYS A 348 26.41 7.58 -2.97
N HIS A 349 27.45 6.99 -2.37
CA HIS A 349 27.41 5.57 -2.04
C HIS A 349 26.54 5.38 -0.80
N PHE A 350 25.37 4.76 -0.97
CA PHE A 350 24.44 4.48 0.13
C PHE A 350 24.75 3.14 0.79
N TRP A 351 25.95 3.02 1.38
CA TRP A 351 26.55 1.76 1.87
C TRP A 351 25.69 0.96 2.86
N ASN A 352 24.71 1.59 3.51
CA ASN A 352 23.95 0.98 4.61
C ASN A 352 22.49 0.63 4.27
N HIS A 353 21.98 0.99 3.09
CA HIS A 353 20.61 0.65 2.73
C HIS A 353 20.52 -0.72 2.07
N ARG A 354 19.63 -1.56 2.61
CA ARG A 354 19.42 -2.94 2.18
C ARG A 354 17.98 -3.12 1.73
N VAL A 355 17.80 -3.87 0.67
CA VAL A 355 16.52 -4.20 0.05
C VAL A 355 16.38 -5.72 -0.03
N LEU A 356 15.16 -6.21 0.16
CA LEU A 356 14.78 -7.60 0.00
C LEU A 356 14.38 -7.84 -1.46
N VAL A 357 15.07 -8.78 -2.09
CA VAL A 357 14.92 -9.07 -3.50
C VAL A 357 14.60 -10.55 -3.66
N TRP A 358 13.51 -10.86 -4.33
CA TRP A 358 13.24 -12.22 -4.79
C TRP A 358 13.67 -12.33 -6.25
N THR A 359 14.49 -13.33 -6.54
CA THR A 359 14.89 -13.61 -7.93
C THR A 359 13.76 -14.33 -8.64
N LEU A 360 13.39 -13.82 -9.80
CA LEU A 360 12.48 -14.46 -10.73
C LEU A 360 13.30 -15.28 -11.72
N ARG A 361 12.83 -16.50 -12.00
CA ARG A 361 13.36 -17.34 -13.06
C ARG A 361 12.34 -17.41 -14.18
N ASP A 362 12.85 -17.47 -15.39
CA ASP A 362 12.04 -17.89 -16.53
C ASP A 362 11.60 -19.33 -16.28
N VAL A 363 10.35 -19.63 -16.61
CA VAL A 363 9.81 -20.97 -16.41
C VAL A 363 10.36 -21.87 -17.52
N LYS A 364 11.55 -22.43 -17.28
CA LYS A 364 12.29 -23.28 -18.23
C LYS A 364 11.71 -24.68 -18.42
N VAL A 365 10.57 -24.99 -17.80
CA VAL A 365 9.88 -26.24 -18.11
C VAL A 365 9.24 -26.01 -19.47
N GLU A 366 9.63 -26.80 -20.48
CA GLU A 366 8.85 -26.96 -21.70
C GLU A 366 7.43 -27.39 -21.28
N GLY A 367 6.54 -26.42 -21.09
CA GLY A 367 5.27 -26.66 -20.43
C GLY A 367 4.73 -25.44 -19.71
N ASP A 368 3.68 -24.90 -20.31
CA ASP A 368 2.57 -24.20 -19.67
C ASP A 368 2.76 -22.72 -19.29
N ALA A 369 3.78 -22.33 -18.52
CA ALA A 369 3.88 -20.92 -18.08
C ALA A 369 4.43 -19.94 -19.13
N GLU A 370 5.19 -20.46 -20.11
CA GLU A 370 5.71 -19.69 -21.24
C GLU A 370 4.56 -19.19 -22.15
N ILE A 371 3.47 -19.96 -22.24
CA ILE A 371 2.28 -19.64 -23.04
C ILE A 371 1.48 -18.47 -22.42
N ALA A 372 1.61 -18.25 -21.10
CA ALA A 372 0.92 -17.18 -20.38
C ALA A 372 1.82 -15.96 -20.08
N GLY A 373 3.09 -15.96 -20.50
CA GLY A 373 4.02 -14.85 -20.25
C GLY A 373 4.36 -14.62 -18.77
N GLY A 374 4.22 -15.66 -17.93
CA GLY A 374 4.47 -15.58 -16.49
C GLY A 374 5.92 -15.89 -16.10
N ARG A 375 6.36 -15.40 -14.94
CA ARG A 375 7.66 -15.75 -14.32
C ARG A 375 7.44 -16.53 -13.04
N ALA A 376 8.34 -17.44 -12.66
CA ALA A 376 8.26 -18.12 -11.37
C ALA A 376 9.29 -17.56 -10.40
N LEU A 377 9.03 -17.66 -9.11
CA LEU A 377 10.05 -17.39 -8.10
C LEU A 377 11.14 -18.47 -8.18
N ALA A 378 12.40 -18.04 -8.15
CA ALA A 378 13.55 -18.94 -8.10
C ALA A 378 13.74 -19.53 -6.70
N SER A 379 13.35 -18.78 -5.66
CA SER A 379 13.41 -19.17 -4.25
C SER A 379 12.24 -18.54 -3.49
N THR A 380 11.77 -19.22 -2.44
CA THR A 380 10.78 -18.69 -1.49
C THR A 380 11.37 -17.63 -0.58
N ASP A 381 12.66 -17.73 -0.28
CA ASP A 381 13.34 -16.85 0.66
C ASP A 381 13.89 -15.61 -0.06
N PRO A 382 13.56 -14.39 0.42
CA PRO A 382 14.14 -13.18 -0.13
C PRO A 382 15.64 -13.15 0.13
N GLN A 383 16.38 -12.61 -0.83
CA GLN A 383 17.78 -12.26 -0.64
C GLN A 383 17.89 -10.80 -0.20
N MET A 384 18.74 -10.53 0.78
CA MET A 384 18.99 -9.16 1.22
C MET A 384 20.17 -8.58 0.46
N TRP A 385 19.92 -7.63 -0.43
CA TRP A 385 20.94 -6.99 -1.25
C TRP A 385 21.14 -5.55 -0.78
N ARG A 386 22.31 -4.97 -1.10
CA ARG A 386 22.53 -3.54 -0.89
C ARG A 386 21.93 -2.76 -2.06
N LEU A 387 21.55 -1.51 -1.82
CA LEU A 387 21.00 -0.64 -2.86
C LEU A 387 22.00 -0.40 -4.02
N ASP A 388 23.30 -0.45 -3.72
CA ASP A 388 24.41 -0.32 -4.66
C ASP A 388 24.91 -1.66 -5.23
N ASP A 389 24.17 -2.76 -5.02
CA ASP A 389 24.53 -4.04 -5.63
C ASP A 389 24.58 -3.92 -7.16
N VAL A 390 25.69 -4.37 -7.76
CA VAL A 390 25.96 -4.28 -9.21
C VAL A 390 24.82 -4.90 -10.02
N ARG A 391 24.13 -5.91 -9.49
CA ARG A 391 22.97 -6.55 -10.14
C ARG A 391 21.79 -5.60 -10.27
N LEU A 392 21.50 -4.78 -9.25
CA LEU A 392 20.43 -3.77 -9.29
C LEU A 392 20.84 -2.54 -10.10
N GLN A 393 22.14 -2.21 -10.14
CA GLN A 393 22.65 -1.09 -10.92
C GLN A 393 22.56 -1.33 -12.43
N LYS A 394 22.66 -2.59 -12.87
CA LYS A 394 22.47 -2.97 -14.29
C LYS A 394 21.05 -2.70 -14.80
N ILE A 395 20.07 -2.65 -13.91
CA ILE A 395 18.67 -2.39 -14.25
C ILE A 395 18.41 -0.89 -14.18
N ARG A 396 17.80 -0.35 -15.25
CA ARG A 396 17.35 1.04 -15.28
C ARG A 396 16.24 1.22 -14.25
N TRP A 397 16.31 2.27 -13.44
CA TRP A 397 15.36 2.46 -12.32
C TRP A 397 13.89 2.57 -12.77
N TRP A 398 13.65 2.96 -14.02
CA TRP A 398 12.32 3.03 -14.64
C TRP A 398 11.87 1.71 -15.32
N GLN A 399 12.70 0.67 -15.33
CA GLN A 399 12.34 -0.62 -15.93
C GLN A 399 11.52 -1.45 -14.93
N VAL A 400 10.20 -1.23 -14.95
CA VAL A 400 9.22 -1.97 -14.15
C VAL A 400 8.30 -2.75 -15.08
N SER A 401 7.94 -3.97 -14.68
CA SER A 401 7.15 -4.91 -15.49
C SER A 401 5.88 -5.34 -14.77
N ALA A 402 4.83 -5.61 -15.54
CA ALA A 402 3.53 -6.08 -15.05
C ALA A 402 3.27 -7.54 -15.43
N CYS A 403 4.31 -8.38 -15.51
CA CYS A 403 4.13 -9.79 -15.80
C CYS A 403 3.51 -10.54 -14.61
N GLY A 404 2.73 -11.57 -14.90
CA GLY A 404 2.16 -12.44 -13.86
C GLY A 404 3.25 -13.30 -13.22
N ILE A 405 3.08 -13.64 -11.95
CA ILE A 405 3.99 -14.57 -11.26
C ILE A 405 3.29 -15.90 -11.05
N GLN A 406 3.89 -16.98 -11.55
CA GLN A 406 3.46 -18.33 -11.26
C GLN A 406 3.79 -18.67 -9.80
N CYS A 407 2.76 -19.10 -9.07
CA CYS A 407 2.88 -19.60 -7.70
C CYS A 407 3.32 -21.06 -7.66
#